data_AF-A0A9P7DFD3-F1
#
_entry.id   AF-A0A9P7DFD3-F1
#
_cell.length_a   1.000
_cell.length_b   1.000
_cell.length_c   1.000
_cell.angle_alpha   90.00
_cell.angle_beta   90.00
_cell.angle_gamma   90.00
#
_symmetry.space_group_name_H-M   'P 1'
#
loop_
_entity.id
_entity.type
_entity.pdbx_description
1 polymer ?
#
loop_
_entity_poly.entity_id
_entity_poly.type
_entity_poly.pdbx_seq_one_letter_code
_entity_poly.pdbx_strand_id
1 'polypeptide(L)' 'SGSVSKYTPEAHPALVAMRCVINKRPFKFAADLLHIEAVKLLRPGVIALSPHTVSCDIDETYR' A
#
# COMPACT_ATOMS: atom_id res chain seq x y z
N SER A 1 12.82 15.35 12.41
CA SER A 1 13.27 14.29 11.50
C SER A 1 12.28 13.15 11.61
N GLY A 2 11.23 13.13 10.78
CA GLY A 2 10.33 11.99 10.73
C GLY A 2 11.04 10.89 9.98
N SER A 3 11.48 9.83 10.67
CA SER A 3 12.02 8.66 10.00
C SER A 3 10.89 8.01 9.19
N VAL A 4 10.74 8.42 7.94
CA VAL A 4 10.05 7.57 6.97
C VAL A 4 10.88 6.30 6.96
N SER A 5 10.33 5.23 7.55
CA SER A 5 10.95 3.90 7.56
C SER A 5 11.54 3.64 6.17
N LYS A 6 12.78 3.16 6.10
CA LYS A 6 13.37 2.78 4.81
C LYS A 6 12.37 1.85 4.13
N TYR A 7 11.84 2.27 2.98
CA TYR A 7 10.96 1.42 2.20
C TYR A 7 11.61 0.06 1.99
N THR A 8 10.81 -0.96 2.19
CA THR A 8 11.09 -2.30 1.70
C THR A 8 9.88 -2.78 0.88
N PRO A 9 10.08 -3.60 -0.16
CA PRO A 9 8.99 -4.18 -0.93
C PRO A 9 7.96 -4.92 -0.06
N GLU A 10 8.38 -5.46 1.09
CA GLU A 10 7.54 -6.20 2.03
C GLU A 10 6.76 -5.27 2.97
N ALA A 11 7.32 -4.13 3.39
CA ALA A 11 6.65 -3.19 4.28
C ALA A 11 5.63 -2.31 3.54
N HIS A 12 5.83 -2.07 2.25
CA HIS A 12 4.91 -1.26 1.45
C HIS A 12 3.47 -1.83 1.42
N PRO A 13 3.22 -3.10 1.06
CA PRO A 13 1.87 -3.65 1.01
C PRO A 13 1.21 -3.72 2.40
N ALA A 14 1.97 -4.05 3.46
CA ALA A 14 1.48 -4.01 4.83
C ALA A 14 0.99 -2.62 5.26
N LEU A 15 1.74 -1.55 4.93
CA LEU A 15 1.31 -0.17 5.21
C LEU A 15 0.05 0.23 4.44
N VAL A 16 -0.08 -0.24 3.20
CA VAL A 16 -1.27 0.00 2.36
C VAL A 16 -2.48 -0.76 2.90
N ALA A 17 -2.30 -2.00 3.35
CA ALA A 17 -3.33 -2.79 4.03
C ALA A 17 -3.81 -2.12 5.32
N MET A 18 -2.89 -1.69 6.20
CA MET A 18 -3.25 -0.92 7.39
C MET A 18 -4.00 0.37 7.05
N ARG A 19 -3.59 1.06 5.98
CA ARG A 19 -4.28 2.26 5.50
C ARG A 19 -5.71 1.96 5.05
N CYS A 20 -5.96 0.80 4.42
CA CYS A 20 -7.31 0.34 4.08
C CYS A 20 -8.16 0.20 5.34
N VAL A 21 -7.65 -0.53 6.34
CA VAL A 21 -8.40 -0.84 7.56
C VAL A 21 -8.67 0.41 8.39
N ILE A 22 -7.64 1.20 8.69
CA ILE A 22 -7.74 2.39 9.55
C ILE A 22 -8.70 3.43 8.95
N ASN A 23 -8.64 3.64 7.62
CA ASN A 23 -9.43 4.67 6.95
C ASN A 23 -10.70 4.13 6.30
N LYS A 24 -11.06 2.87 6.53
CA LYS A 24 -12.19 2.19 5.88
C LYS A 24 -12.19 2.36 4.35
N ARG A 25 -11.00 2.26 3.74
CA ARG A 25 -10.83 2.39 2.29
C ARG A 25 -10.92 1.01 1.64
N PRO A 26 -11.56 0.89 0.46
CA PRO A 26 -11.57 -0.35 -0.29
C PRO A 26 -10.17 -0.66 -0.81
N PHE A 27 -9.67 -1.88 -0.64
CA PHE A 27 -8.36 -2.33 -1.14
C PHE A 27 -8.17 -2.12 -2.65
N LYS A 28 -9.28 -2.04 -3.42
CA LYS A 28 -9.28 -1.63 -4.84
C LYS A 28 -8.58 -0.31 -5.11
N PHE A 29 -8.45 0.59 -4.13
CA PHE A 29 -7.75 1.87 -4.31
C PHE A 29 -6.26 1.69 -4.68
N ALA A 30 -5.65 0.56 -4.33
CA ALA A 30 -4.26 0.27 -4.68
C ALA A 30 -4.02 0.21 -6.21
N ALA A 31 -5.07 -0.08 -6.99
CA ALA A 31 -5.05 -0.05 -8.45
C ALA A 31 -5.49 1.28 -9.07
N ASP A 32 -5.82 2.29 -8.27
CA ASP A 32 -6.21 3.59 -8.78
C ASP A 32 -5.01 4.26 -9.48
N LEU A 33 -5.23 4.79 -10.68
CA LEU A 33 -4.15 5.37 -11.49
C LEU A 33 -3.49 6.57 -10.81
N LEU A 34 -4.26 7.44 -10.15
CA LEU A 34 -3.71 8.59 -9.45
C LEU A 34 -2.95 8.16 -8.20
N HIS A 35 -3.40 7.09 -7.52
CA HIS A 35 -2.64 6.50 -6.43
C HIS A 35 -1.29 5.95 -6.90
N ILE A 36 -1.29 5.18 -7.99
CA ILE A 36 -0.07 4.62 -8.59
C ILE A 36 0.89 5.73 -9.01
N GLU A 37 0.40 6.76 -9.69
CA GLU A 37 1.23 7.89 -10.12
C GLU A 37 1.79 8.68 -8.92
N ALA A 38 1.00 8.86 -7.85
CA ALA A 38 1.49 9.47 -6.61
C ALA A 38 2.61 8.63 -5.97
N VAL A 39 2.47 7.30 -5.93
CA VAL A 39 3.51 6.40 -5.40
C VAL A 39 4.78 6.47 -6.25
N LYS A 40 4.66 6.44 -7.58
CA LYS A 40 5.81 6.55 -8.50
C LYS A 40 6.50 7.91 -8.39
N LEU A 41 5.73 8.99 -8.24
CA LEU A 41 6.27 10.35 -8.08
C LEU A 41 7.11 10.46 -6.81
N LEU A 42 6.63 9.90 -5.70
CA LEU A 42 7.34 9.90 -4.41
C LEU A 42 8.51 8.92 -4.41
N ARG A 43 8.40 7.81 -5.16
CA ARG A 43 9.42 6.77 -5.20
C ARG A 43 9.46 6.07 -6.57
N PRO A 44 10.33 6.54 -7.48
CA PRO A 44 10.52 5.91 -8.77
C PRO A 44 10.96 4.45 -8.64
N GLY A 45 10.44 3.58 -9.50
CA GLY A 45 10.76 2.14 -9.51
C GLY A 45 9.97 1.27 -8.54
N VAL A 46 9.02 1.83 -7.79
CA VAL A 46 8.07 1.03 -7.00
C VAL A 46 7.10 0.28 -7.91
N ILE A 47 6.96 -1.01 -7.66
CA ILE A 47 5.97 -1.86 -8.31
C ILE A 47 4.59 -1.53 -7.74
N ALA A 48 3.63 -1.25 -8.62
CA ALA A 48 2.25 -1.02 -8.23
C ALA A 48 1.67 -2.26 -7.56
N LEU A 49 0.97 -2.06 -6.43
CA LEU A 49 0.34 -3.15 -5.72
C LEU A 49 -0.94 -3.57 -6.41
N SER A 50 -1.18 -4.88 -6.48
CA SER A 50 -2.46 -5.40 -6.93
C SER A 50 -3.49 -5.31 -5.78
N PRO A 51 -4.78 -5.07 -6.06
CA PRO A 51 -5.83 -5.13 -5.05
C PRO A 51 -5.88 -6.48 -4.33
N HIS A 52 -5.52 -7.57 -5.03
CA HIS A 52 -5.45 -8.91 -4.47
C HIS A 52 -4.37 -9.00 -3.38
N THR A 53 -3.16 -8.49 -3.65
CA THR A 53 -2.07 -8.44 -2.67
C THR A 53 -2.52 -7.73 -1.39
N VAL A 54 -3.17 -6.58 -1.54
CA VAL A 54 -3.66 -5.81 -0.38
C VAL A 54 -4.77 -6.55 0.37
N SER A 55 -5.65 -7.27 -0.33
CA SER A 55 -6.69 -8.10 0.30
C SER A 55 -6.08 -9.22 1.12
N CYS A 56 -5.08 -9.94 0.58
CA CYS A 56 -4.38 -11.00 1.30
C CYS A 56 -3.70 -10.46 2.57
N ASP A 57 -3.02 -9.32 2.49
CA ASP A 57 -2.37 -8.71 3.65
C ASP A 57 -3.38 -8.28 4.72
N ILE A 58 -4.56 -7.78 4.34
CA ILE A 58 -5.63 -7.47 5.28
C ILE A 58 -6.12 -8.75 5.97
N ASP A 59 -6.37 -9.81 5.21
CA ASP A 59 -6.84 -11.09 5.76
C ASP A 59 -5.79 -11.76 6.66
N GLU A 60 -4.50 -11.63 6.35
CA GLU A 60 -3.41 -12.18 7.18
C GLU A 60 -3.20 -11.36 8.47
N THR A 61 -3.35 -10.03 8.40
CA THR A 61 -3.05 -9.14 9.52
C THR A 61 -4.22 -8.97 10.49
N TYR A 62 -5.47 -9.05 10.02
CA TYR A 62 -6.66 -8.64 10.78
C TYR A 62 -7.71 -9.73 11.01
N ARG A 63 -7.37 -11.00 10.73
CA ARG A 63 -8.20 -12.15 11.09
C ARG A 63 -8.01 -12.55 12.55
#